data_AF-A0A382SBT5-F1
#
_entry.id   AF-A0A382SBT5-F1
#
_cell.length_a   1.000
_cell.length_b   1.000
_cell.length_c   1.000
_cell.angle_alpha   90.00
_cell.angle_beta   90.00
_cell.angle_gamma   90.00
#
_symmetry.space_group_name_H-M   'P 1'
#
loop_
_entity.id
_entity.type
_entity.pdbx_description
1 polymer ?
#
loop_
_entity_poly.entity_id
_entity_poly.type
_entity_poly.pdbx_seq_one_letter_code
_entity_poly.pdbx_strand_id
1 'polypeptide(L)'
;ENNEIGFVDFKNINWTRKKSFEDLLKLNDIIYVKKIKKNKWSLKQLPKINGAIVVMDPYTGRVLAMAGGFSFKLSEFNRATQAKRQPGSAFKPVVYAAALESGFNPSTLILDAPFVIEQGEGLKTWKPENYGKKFYGPSTLRTGIEKSRNLMTVRVAQKVGFDQISKITKDFGIYDQVPELLSVSLGAAETTLAKLTNAYCTFVNGGKKVTPIFIDRIQDRRGKTIFNADKRKCIGCEDISYLKDEIPLIQDDRKQIISSETAYQITSMLEGVIKRGTGRKLRDLNLDLAGKTGTTNDNTDAWFVGFTSNLV
;
A
#
# COMPACT_ATOMS: atom_id res chain seq x y z
N GLU A 1 14.25 -25.98 29.55
CA GLU A 1 13.53 -26.49 28.36
C GLU A 1 13.00 -27.89 28.67
N ASN A 2 11.81 -28.26 28.20
CA ASN A 2 11.00 -29.34 28.76
C ASN A 2 11.50 -30.79 28.52
N ASN A 3 12.77 -31.02 28.15
CA ASN A 3 13.38 -32.34 27.87
C ASN A 3 12.50 -33.30 27.05
N GLU A 4 11.61 -32.79 26.19
CA GLU A 4 10.73 -33.61 25.37
C GLU A 4 11.52 -34.19 24.19
N ILE A 5 11.65 -35.52 24.16
CA ILE A 5 12.24 -36.23 23.02
C ILE A 5 11.16 -36.41 21.94
N GLY A 6 11.49 -36.09 20.69
CA GLY A 6 10.59 -36.30 19.56
C GLY A 6 11.33 -36.34 18.23
N PHE A 7 10.58 -36.62 17.16
CA PHE A 7 11.13 -36.83 15.83
C PHE A 7 10.52 -35.88 14.81
N VAL A 8 11.31 -35.53 13.79
CA VAL A 8 10.86 -34.79 12.60
C VAL A 8 10.73 -35.78 11.45
N ASP A 9 9.55 -35.84 10.83
CA ASP A 9 9.33 -36.67 9.65
C ASP A 9 9.88 -35.96 8.40
N PHE A 10 10.66 -36.69 7.59
CA PHE A 10 11.26 -36.15 6.37
C PHE A 10 10.20 -35.62 5.38
N LYS A 11 9.01 -36.25 5.33
CA LYS A 11 7.90 -35.78 4.48
C LYS A 11 7.48 -34.34 4.76
N ASN A 12 7.70 -33.85 5.98
CA ASN A 12 7.34 -32.50 6.39
C ASN A 12 8.40 -31.45 6.03
N ILE A 13 9.52 -31.84 5.40
CA ILE A 13 10.63 -30.95 5.06
C ILE A 13 10.91 -30.85 3.56
N ASN A 14 10.01 -31.32 2.70
CA ASN A 14 10.13 -31.23 1.24
C ASN A 14 10.39 -29.80 0.70
N TRP A 15 9.96 -28.78 1.44
CA TRP A 15 10.20 -27.37 1.11
C TRP A 15 11.70 -26.99 1.10
N THR A 16 12.56 -27.79 1.76
CA THR A 16 14.02 -27.61 1.77
C THR A 16 14.69 -28.04 0.47
N ARG A 17 13.98 -28.83 -0.36
CA ARG A 17 14.49 -29.43 -1.61
C ARG A 17 15.73 -30.31 -1.41
N LYS A 18 15.98 -30.83 -0.20
CA LYS A 18 17.05 -31.79 0.10
C LYS A 18 16.54 -33.23 -0.01
N LYS A 19 17.47 -34.19 -0.16
CA LYS A 19 17.15 -35.61 -0.37
C LYS A 19 17.19 -36.44 0.92
N SER A 20 18.02 -36.04 1.89
CA SER A 20 18.07 -36.66 3.21
C SER A 20 18.30 -35.64 4.33
N PHE A 21 18.25 -36.10 5.59
CA PHE A 21 18.57 -35.25 6.74
C PHE A 21 20.07 -34.97 6.82
N GLU A 22 20.91 -35.92 6.43
CA GLU A 22 22.38 -35.78 6.41
C GLU A 22 22.83 -34.70 5.42
N ASP A 23 22.07 -34.48 4.33
CA ASP A 23 22.30 -33.39 3.38
C ASP A 23 21.91 -32.00 3.93
N LEU A 24 21.14 -31.96 5.02
CA LEU A 24 20.49 -30.76 5.53
C LEU A 24 21.03 -30.33 6.90
N LEU A 25 21.27 -31.28 7.80
CA LEU A 25 21.59 -31.06 9.20
C LEU A 25 22.83 -31.87 9.60
N LYS A 26 23.58 -31.33 10.54
CA LYS A 26 24.67 -32.02 11.23
C LYS A 26 24.25 -32.34 12.66
N LEU A 27 24.88 -33.36 13.25
CA LEU A 27 24.74 -33.64 14.67
C LEU A 27 25.09 -32.38 15.47
N ASN A 28 24.27 -32.08 16.49
CA ASN A 28 24.34 -30.88 17.34
C ASN A 28 23.88 -29.56 16.71
N ASP A 29 23.26 -29.57 15.51
CA ASP A 29 22.62 -28.36 14.98
C ASP A 29 21.43 -27.91 15.84
N ILE A 30 21.36 -26.60 16.10
CA ILE A 30 20.21 -25.97 16.76
C ILE A 30 19.20 -25.56 15.68
N ILE A 31 18.00 -26.13 15.76
CA ILE A 31 16.95 -25.95 14.76
C ILE A 31 15.65 -25.44 15.38
N TYR A 32 14.83 -24.78 14.55
CA TYR A 32 13.49 -24.39 14.95
C TYR A 32 12.50 -25.47 14.55
N VAL A 33 11.60 -25.81 15.47
CA VAL A 33 10.55 -26.80 15.24
C VAL A 33 9.19 -26.29 15.71
N LYS A 34 8.13 -26.75 15.04
CA LYS A 34 6.73 -26.54 15.47
C LYS A 34 6.13 -27.89 15.86
N LYS A 35 5.53 -27.97 17.05
CA LYS A 35 4.83 -29.16 17.54
C LYS A 35 3.64 -29.47 16.64
N ILE A 36 3.55 -30.69 16.14
CA ILE A 36 2.38 -31.19 15.39
C ILE A 36 1.48 -31.97 16.34
N LYS A 37 2.07 -32.94 17.06
CA LYS A 37 1.42 -33.77 18.08
C LYS A 37 2.48 -34.34 19.02
N LYS A 38 2.08 -35.15 20.01
CA LYS A 38 3.00 -35.78 20.97
C LYS A 38 4.18 -36.45 20.23
N ASN A 39 5.40 -36.05 20.59
CA ASN A 39 6.67 -36.52 20.04
C ASN A 39 6.86 -36.36 18.52
N LYS A 40 6.01 -35.58 17.83
CA LYS A 40 6.15 -35.28 16.39
C LYS A 40 6.23 -33.78 16.14
N TRP A 41 7.28 -33.40 15.42
CA TRP A 41 7.62 -32.01 15.15
C TRP A 41 7.79 -31.77 13.65
N SER A 42 7.55 -30.55 13.19
CA SER A 42 7.92 -30.10 11.84
C SER A 42 9.08 -29.13 11.91
N LEU A 43 10.12 -29.33 11.09
CA LEU A 43 11.20 -28.37 10.91
C LEU A 43 10.64 -27.04 10.40
N LYS A 44 11.14 -25.94 10.98
CA LYS A 44 10.83 -24.58 10.59
C LYS A 44 12.14 -23.79 10.43
N GLN A 45 12.06 -22.71 9.67
CA GLN A 45 13.12 -21.74 9.54
C GLN A 45 12.53 -20.37 9.80
N LEU A 46 13.22 -19.57 10.61
CA LEU A 46 12.86 -18.17 10.76
C LEU A 46 13.11 -17.45 9.44
N PRO A 47 12.13 -16.70 8.92
CA PRO A 47 12.31 -15.94 7.68
C PRO A 47 13.47 -14.94 7.82
N LYS A 48 14.40 -14.96 6.86
CA LYS A 48 15.39 -13.88 6.71
C LYS A 48 14.76 -12.59 6.20
N ILE A 49 13.75 -12.72 5.34
CA ILE A 49 12.92 -11.60 4.90
C ILE A 49 12.04 -11.11 6.05
N ASN A 50 11.63 -9.86 5.98
CA ASN A 50 10.68 -9.29 6.92
C ASN A 50 9.51 -8.64 6.16
N GLY A 51 8.49 -8.21 6.88
CA GLY A 51 7.33 -7.58 6.27
C GLY A 51 6.58 -6.72 7.26
N ALA A 52 5.62 -5.96 6.76
CA ALA A 52 4.68 -5.21 7.57
C ALA A 52 3.31 -5.26 6.94
N ILE A 53 2.28 -5.11 7.77
CA ILE A 53 0.90 -4.91 7.35
C ILE A 53 0.28 -3.83 8.22
N VAL A 54 -0.57 -3.01 7.61
CA VAL A 54 -1.42 -2.04 8.29
C VAL A 54 -2.78 -2.07 7.61
N VAL A 55 -3.84 -2.03 8.41
CA VAL A 55 -5.23 -2.00 7.95
C VAL A 55 -5.87 -0.76 8.53
N MET A 56 -6.50 0.04 7.68
CA MET A 56 -7.07 1.33 8.03
C MET A 56 -8.53 1.44 7.62
N ASP A 57 -9.33 2.13 8.44
CA ASP A 57 -10.65 2.61 8.05
C ASP A 57 -10.49 3.87 7.18
N PRO A 58 -10.93 3.84 5.90
CA PRO A 58 -10.75 4.97 4.99
C PRO A 58 -11.57 6.20 5.36
N TYR A 59 -12.65 6.05 6.12
CA TYR A 59 -13.55 7.14 6.47
C TYR A 59 -13.14 7.85 7.75
N THR A 60 -12.36 7.22 8.63
CA THR A 60 -11.93 7.82 9.89
C THR A 60 -10.42 7.96 10.01
N GLY A 61 -9.65 7.09 9.36
CA GLY A 61 -8.20 6.99 9.53
C GLY A 61 -7.77 6.07 10.65
N ARG A 62 -8.71 5.42 11.34
CA ARG A 62 -8.41 4.50 12.43
C ARG A 62 -7.57 3.34 11.93
N VAL A 63 -6.47 3.07 12.63
CA VAL A 63 -5.63 1.90 12.37
C VAL A 63 -6.24 0.71 13.10
N LEU A 64 -6.87 -0.18 12.34
CA LEU A 64 -7.63 -1.32 12.86
C LEU A 64 -6.72 -2.50 13.20
N ALA A 65 -5.67 -2.70 12.41
CA ALA A 65 -4.66 -3.72 12.64
C ALA A 65 -3.29 -3.25 12.13
N MET A 66 -2.23 -3.65 12.81
CA MET A 66 -0.86 -3.36 12.38
C MET A 66 0.09 -4.44 12.88
N ALA A 67 0.98 -4.91 12.00
CA ALA A 67 2.16 -5.67 12.40
C ALA A 67 3.39 -5.08 11.71
N GLY A 68 4.40 -4.70 12.50
CA GLY A 68 5.63 -4.06 12.02
C GLY A 68 6.78 -5.01 11.68
N GLY A 69 6.56 -6.32 11.82
CA GLY A 69 7.58 -7.33 11.59
C GLY A 69 7.11 -8.74 11.89
N PHE A 70 7.95 -9.72 11.55
CA PHE A 70 7.68 -11.14 11.80
C PHE A 70 7.47 -11.47 13.29
N SER A 71 8.27 -10.87 14.19
CA SER A 71 8.16 -11.10 15.63
C SER A 71 8.69 -9.89 16.39
N PHE A 72 7.85 -9.34 17.28
CA PHE A 72 8.21 -8.23 18.15
C PHE A 72 9.37 -8.60 19.10
N LYS A 73 9.38 -9.84 19.61
CA LYS A 73 10.45 -10.34 20.49
C LYS A 73 11.81 -10.42 19.81
N LEU A 74 11.85 -10.58 18.48
CA LEU A 74 13.09 -10.57 17.71
C LEU A 74 13.52 -9.16 17.33
N SER A 75 12.56 -8.27 17.09
CA SER A 75 12.80 -6.90 16.65
C SER A 75 11.59 -6.03 16.97
N GLU A 76 11.78 -5.06 17.86
CA GLU A 76 10.75 -4.08 18.22
C GLU A 76 10.57 -2.98 17.16
N PHE A 77 11.45 -2.95 16.15
CA PHE A 77 11.38 -1.99 15.04
C PHE A 77 10.12 -2.18 14.19
N ASN A 78 9.25 -1.18 14.20
CA ASN A 78 7.98 -1.19 13.51
C ASN A 78 8.13 -0.72 12.06
N ARG A 79 8.23 -1.68 11.13
CA ARG A 79 8.40 -1.38 9.70
C ARG A 79 7.16 -0.74 9.07
N ALA A 80 5.98 -0.83 9.69
CA ALA A 80 4.79 -0.18 9.14
C ALA A 80 4.89 1.35 9.22
N THR A 81 5.52 1.89 10.27
CA THR A 81 5.55 3.32 10.59
C THR A 81 6.95 3.94 10.56
N GLN A 82 8.00 3.14 10.71
CA GLN A 82 9.38 3.63 10.83
C GLN A 82 10.25 3.29 9.62
N ALA A 83 9.99 2.18 8.92
CA ALA A 83 10.80 1.79 7.78
C ALA A 83 10.47 2.67 6.56
N LYS A 84 11.42 3.52 6.19
CA LYS A 84 11.40 4.25 4.92
C LYS A 84 11.88 3.31 3.82
N ARG A 85 11.03 3.11 2.81
CA ARG A 85 11.27 2.20 1.68
C ARG A 85 10.64 2.78 0.43
N GLN A 86 11.17 2.42 -0.74
CA GLN A 86 10.65 2.88 -2.02
C GLN A 86 9.33 2.14 -2.34
N PRO A 87 8.19 2.84 -2.54
CA PRO A 87 6.91 2.21 -2.86
C PRO A 87 6.85 1.67 -4.29
N GLY A 88 7.75 2.11 -5.16
CA GLY A 88 7.78 1.74 -6.57
C GLY A 88 6.43 2.01 -7.25
N SER A 89 5.96 1.03 -8.03
CA SER A 89 4.69 1.13 -8.76
C SER A 89 3.43 1.35 -7.90
N ALA A 90 3.49 1.15 -6.57
CA ALA A 90 2.38 1.47 -5.67
C ALA A 90 2.16 2.99 -5.51
N PHE A 91 3.12 3.82 -5.93
CA PHE A 91 2.97 5.29 -5.92
C PHE A 91 2.23 5.84 -7.15
N LYS A 92 2.19 5.09 -8.26
CA LYS A 92 1.58 5.53 -9.53
C LYS A 92 0.16 6.08 -9.40
N PRO A 93 -0.74 5.54 -8.56
CA PRO A 93 -2.10 6.09 -8.47
C PRO A 93 -2.13 7.56 -8.09
N VAL A 94 -1.14 8.05 -7.32
CA VAL A 94 -1.00 9.47 -6.96
C VAL A 94 -0.66 10.33 -8.18
N VAL A 95 0.28 9.86 -9.01
CA VAL A 95 0.65 10.51 -10.28
C VAL A 95 -0.54 10.56 -11.24
N TYR A 96 -1.31 9.47 -11.30
CA TYR A 96 -2.48 9.39 -12.17
C TYR A 96 -3.63 10.25 -11.62
N ALA A 97 -3.80 10.35 -10.31
CA ALA A 97 -4.76 11.27 -9.70
C ALA A 97 -4.40 12.72 -10.04
N ALA A 98 -3.10 13.08 -9.98
CA ALA A 98 -2.64 14.39 -10.41
C ALA A 98 -2.94 14.68 -11.89
N ALA A 99 -2.82 13.67 -12.76
CA ALA A 99 -3.20 13.81 -14.16
C ALA A 99 -4.70 14.09 -14.35
N LEU A 100 -5.56 13.36 -13.64
CA LEU A 100 -7.02 13.55 -13.74
C LEU A 100 -7.43 14.94 -13.23
N GLU A 101 -6.83 15.41 -12.13
CA GLU A 101 -7.03 16.78 -11.64
C GLU A 101 -6.47 17.86 -12.59
N SER A 102 -5.62 17.48 -13.54
CA SER A 102 -5.10 18.35 -14.61
C SER A 102 -5.82 18.18 -15.95
N GLY A 103 -7.04 17.64 -15.95
CA GLY A 103 -7.91 17.55 -17.13
C GLY A 103 -7.70 16.31 -18.00
N PHE A 104 -6.88 15.34 -17.56
CA PHE A 104 -6.82 14.04 -18.20
C PHE A 104 -8.10 13.25 -17.85
N ASN A 105 -8.41 12.26 -18.68
CA ASN A 105 -9.46 11.30 -18.39
C ASN A 105 -8.95 9.86 -18.61
N PRO A 106 -9.66 8.84 -18.11
CA PRO A 106 -9.22 7.44 -18.24
C PRO A 106 -8.97 6.98 -19.69
N SER A 107 -9.60 7.62 -20.67
CA SER A 107 -9.43 7.34 -22.11
C SER A 107 -8.32 8.14 -22.79
N THR A 108 -7.69 9.13 -22.14
CA THR A 108 -6.61 9.92 -22.73
C THR A 108 -5.49 9.00 -23.23
N LEU A 109 -5.09 9.17 -24.49
CA LEU A 109 -4.04 8.37 -25.10
C LEU A 109 -2.65 8.87 -24.66
N ILE A 110 -1.86 7.95 -24.14
CA ILE A 110 -0.47 8.15 -23.75
C ILE A 110 0.40 7.14 -24.51
N LEU A 111 1.50 7.63 -25.07
CA LEU A 111 2.43 6.81 -25.82
C LEU A 111 3.26 5.90 -24.90
N ASP A 112 3.15 4.58 -25.08
CA ASP A 112 4.04 3.59 -24.47
C ASP A 112 5.15 3.18 -25.45
N ALA A 113 6.19 4.02 -25.55
CA ALA A 113 7.35 3.85 -26.41
C ALA A 113 8.64 4.24 -25.67
N PRO A 114 9.85 3.84 -26.15
CA PRO A 114 11.12 4.21 -25.54
C PRO A 114 11.17 5.69 -25.11
N PHE A 115 11.76 5.95 -23.94
CA PHE A 115 11.88 7.28 -23.37
C PHE A 115 13.33 7.53 -23.03
N VAL A 116 13.82 8.70 -23.42
CA VAL A 116 15.14 9.18 -23.06
C VAL A 116 14.97 10.63 -22.65
N ILE A 117 15.54 10.99 -21.51
CA ILE A 117 15.60 12.38 -21.07
C ILE A 117 17.02 12.72 -20.60
N GLU A 118 17.45 13.92 -20.94
CA GLU A 118 18.67 14.53 -20.41
C GLU A 118 18.35 15.14 -19.04
N GLN A 119 19.16 14.81 -18.03
CA GLN A 119 18.90 15.24 -16.66
C GLN A 119 19.60 16.55 -16.29
N GLY A 120 20.36 17.13 -17.20
CA GLY A 120 21.23 18.29 -16.99
C GLY A 120 22.66 18.04 -17.45
N GLU A 121 23.46 19.10 -17.46
CA GLU A 121 24.85 19.05 -17.91
C GLU A 121 25.69 18.12 -17.02
N GLY A 122 26.47 17.22 -17.64
CA GLY A 122 27.31 16.24 -16.93
C GLY A 122 26.57 15.02 -16.35
N LEU A 123 25.23 14.98 -16.41
CA LEU A 123 24.45 13.83 -15.96
C LEU A 123 24.20 12.83 -17.09
N LYS A 124 24.22 11.53 -16.76
CA LYS A 124 23.89 10.48 -17.72
C LYS A 124 22.44 10.62 -18.19
N THR A 125 22.19 10.32 -19.46
CA THR A 125 20.83 10.24 -19.98
C THR A 125 20.04 9.17 -19.24
N TRP A 126 18.83 9.53 -18.79
CA TRP A 126 17.96 8.59 -18.10
C TRP A 126 17.05 7.89 -19.10
N LYS A 127 17.11 6.56 -19.09
CA LYS A 127 16.35 5.67 -19.97
C LYS A 127 15.54 4.69 -19.12
N PRO A 128 14.36 5.08 -18.61
CA PRO A 128 13.50 4.16 -17.89
C PRO A 128 13.05 3.03 -18.82
N GLU A 129 12.73 1.87 -18.25
CA GLU A 129 12.21 0.71 -19.00
C GLU A 129 10.93 0.18 -18.37
N ASN A 130 10.09 -0.45 -19.20
CA ASN A 130 8.93 -1.19 -18.72
C ASN A 130 9.34 -2.59 -18.25
N TYR A 131 8.65 -3.09 -17.23
CA TYR A 131 8.72 -4.50 -16.86
C TYR A 131 8.32 -5.38 -18.06
N GLY A 132 9.17 -6.34 -18.41
CA GLY A 132 8.98 -7.26 -19.54
C GLY A 132 9.30 -6.71 -20.94
N LYS A 133 9.88 -5.50 -21.06
CA LYS A 133 10.45 -4.91 -22.29
C LYS A 133 9.56 -4.87 -23.55
N LYS A 134 8.24 -5.08 -23.42
CA LYS A 134 7.26 -4.87 -24.50
C LYS A 134 6.84 -3.40 -24.58
N PHE A 135 6.30 -2.96 -25.71
CA PHE A 135 5.71 -1.64 -25.93
C PHE A 135 4.31 -1.79 -26.48
N TYR A 136 3.36 -0.97 -25.99
CA TYR A 136 1.96 -1.06 -26.41
C TYR A 136 1.57 0.06 -27.39
N GLY A 137 2.49 0.98 -27.71
CA GLY A 137 2.18 2.14 -28.54
C GLY A 137 1.20 3.09 -27.84
N PRO A 138 0.41 3.88 -28.58
CA PRO A 138 -0.64 4.71 -27.99
C PRO A 138 -1.65 3.85 -27.22
N SER A 139 -1.80 4.11 -25.92
CA SER A 139 -2.66 3.37 -25.02
C SER A 139 -3.39 4.31 -24.06
N THR A 140 -4.58 3.92 -23.61
CA THR A 140 -5.36 4.75 -22.67
C THR A 140 -4.64 4.91 -21.33
N LEU A 141 -4.88 6.03 -20.65
CA LEU A 141 -4.41 6.29 -19.30
C LEU A 141 -4.76 5.12 -18.36
N ARG A 142 -5.99 4.61 -18.46
CA ARG A 142 -6.45 3.40 -17.74
C ARG A 142 -5.52 2.19 -17.97
N THR A 143 -5.18 1.88 -19.22
CA THR A 143 -4.26 0.77 -19.52
C THR A 143 -2.89 0.97 -18.84
N GLY A 144 -2.41 2.21 -18.78
CA GLY A 144 -1.13 2.56 -18.17
C GLY A 144 -1.04 2.16 -16.70
N ILE A 145 -2.06 2.46 -15.89
CA ILE A 145 -2.09 2.09 -14.47
C ILE A 145 -2.40 0.61 -14.26
N GLU A 146 -3.34 0.02 -15.02
CA GLU A 146 -3.72 -1.40 -14.94
C GLU A 146 -2.53 -2.34 -15.21
N LYS A 147 -1.75 -2.02 -16.24
CA LYS A 147 -0.57 -2.78 -16.66
C LYS A 147 0.73 -2.25 -16.06
N SER A 148 0.64 -1.23 -15.19
CA SER A 148 1.77 -0.63 -14.49
C SER A 148 2.91 -0.17 -15.44
N ARG A 149 2.58 0.51 -16.53
CA ARG A 149 3.54 0.93 -17.56
C ARG A 149 4.38 2.12 -17.09
N ASN A 150 5.69 1.94 -16.95
CA ASN A 150 6.63 2.96 -16.48
C ASN A 150 6.72 4.13 -17.47
N LEU A 151 6.85 3.82 -18.77
CA LEU A 151 7.06 4.85 -19.79
C LEU A 151 5.86 5.77 -19.97
N MET A 152 4.65 5.23 -19.81
CA MET A 152 3.42 6.02 -19.76
C MET A 152 3.38 6.88 -18.49
N THR A 153 3.73 6.32 -17.33
CA THR A 153 3.74 7.06 -16.05
C THR A 153 4.68 8.26 -16.11
N VAL A 154 5.90 8.07 -16.65
CA VAL A 154 6.89 9.17 -16.78
C VAL A 154 6.38 10.25 -17.72
N ARG A 155 5.76 9.88 -18.86
CA ARG A 155 5.15 10.86 -19.78
C ARG A 155 3.98 11.61 -19.18
N VAL A 156 3.13 10.92 -18.41
CA VAL A 156 2.06 11.55 -17.66
C VAL A 156 2.66 12.56 -16.68
N ALA A 157 3.67 12.16 -15.92
CA ALA A 157 4.32 13.06 -14.97
C ALA A 157 4.96 14.28 -15.64
N GLN A 158 5.63 14.08 -16.79
CA GLN A 158 6.20 15.17 -17.56
C GLN A 158 5.15 16.16 -18.08
N LYS A 159 3.97 15.67 -18.51
CA LYS A 159 2.88 16.54 -18.99
C LYS A 159 2.14 17.27 -17.87
N VAL A 160 1.98 16.63 -16.71
CA VAL A 160 1.32 17.23 -15.54
C VAL A 160 2.22 18.26 -14.85
N GLY A 161 3.53 18.04 -14.88
CA GLY A 161 4.51 18.90 -14.22
C GLY A 161 4.70 18.55 -12.74
N PHE A 162 5.88 18.94 -12.22
CA PHE A 162 6.27 18.62 -10.85
C PHE A 162 5.46 19.35 -9.80
N ASP A 163 5.09 20.61 -10.04
CA ASP A 163 4.38 21.43 -9.06
C ASP A 163 3.06 20.78 -8.63
N GLN A 164 2.29 20.30 -9.61
CA GLN A 164 1.01 19.66 -9.34
C GLN A 164 1.18 18.30 -8.64
N ILE A 165 2.16 17.49 -9.05
CA ILE A 165 2.47 16.20 -8.41
C ILE A 165 2.93 16.43 -6.97
N SER A 166 3.81 17.41 -6.74
CA SER A 166 4.31 17.77 -5.42
C SER A 166 3.19 18.25 -4.51
N LYS A 167 2.32 19.13 -5.01
CA LYS A 167 1.15 19.63 -4.27
C LYS A 167 0.24 18.49 -3.82
N ILE A 168 -0.17 17.64 -4.75
CA ILE A 168 -1.04 16.50 -4.47
C ILE A 168 -0.35 15.54 -3.51
N THR A 169 0.89 15.15 -3.78
CA THR A 169 1.61 14.19 -2.94
C THR A 169 1.78 14.67 -1.49
N LYS A 170 2.02 15.97 -1.30
CA LYS A 170 2.06 16.60 0.02
C LYS A 170 0.70 16.58 0.71
N ASP A 171 -0.38 16.86 -0.02
CA ASP A 171 -1.74 16.82 0.52
C ASP A 171 -2.18 15.40 0.92
N PHE A 172 -1.76 14.38 0.17
CA PHE A 172 -1.91 12.96 0.51
C PHE A 172 -1.04 12.52 1.72
N GLY A 173 -0.04 13.31 2.11
CA GLY A 173 0.82 13.04 3.28
C GLY A 173 1.87 11.94 3.07
N ILE A 174 2.24 11.64 1.82
CA ILE A 174 3.19 10.55 1.50
C ILE A 174 4.64 10.98 1.75
N TYR A 175 4.98 12.19 1.33
CA TYR A 175 6.31 12.79 1.52
C TYR A 175 6.16 14.18 2.13
N ASP A 176 7.08 14.53 3.02
CA ASP A 176 7.11 15.86 3.64
C ASP A 176 7.77 16.88 2.68
N GLN A 177 8.78 16.42 1.93
CA GLN A 177 9.40 17.10 0.80
C GLN A 177 9.48 16.12 -0.37
N VAL A 178 9.04 16.56 -1.55
CA VAL A 178 9.00 15.73 -2.76
C VAL A 178 10.23 16.08 -3.59
N PRO A 179 11.15 15.14 -3.87
CA PRO A 179 12.26 15.40 -4.78
C PRO A 179 11.76 15.73 -6.19
N GLU A 180 12.29 16.78 -6.81
CA GLU A 180 11.92 17.23 -8.16
C GLU A 180 12.61 16.39 -9.25
N LEU A 181 12.43 15.08 -9.19
CA LEU A 181 13.02 14.12 -10.14
C LEU A 181 11.94 13.25 -10.78
N LEU A 182 12.01 13.02 -12.09
CA LEU A 182 10.97 12.25 -12.80
C LEU A 182 10.91 10.81 -12.31
N SER A 183 11.99 10.29 -11.74
CA SER A 183 12.03 8.97 -11.10
C SER A 183 11.06 8.86 -9.92
N VAL A 184 10.70 9.97 -9.26
CA VAL A 184 9.68 9.98 -8.20
C VAL A 184 8.32 9.55 -8.73
N SER A 185 8.01 9.83 -10.00
CA SER A 185 6.77 9.32 -10.62
C SER A 185 6.69 7.79 -10.67
N LEU A 186 7.85 7.11 -10.58
CA LEU A 186 7.96 5.67 -10.52
C LEU A 186 8.10 5.14 -9.08
N GLY A 187 8.00 6.00 -8.06
CA GLY A 187 8.10 5.64 -6.65
C GLY A 187 9.53 5.45 -6.15
N ALA A 188 10.49 6.25 -6.65
CA ALA A 188 11.90 6.21 -6.23
C ALA A 188 12.19 6.93 -4.90
N ALA A 189 11.27 7.76 -4.40
CA ALA A 189 11.38 8.39 -3.09
C ALA A 189 10.86 7.45 -1.99
N GLU A 190 11.45 7.52 -0.80
CA GLU A 190 11.10 6.60 0.29
C GLU A 190 9.93 7.12 1.13
N THR A 191 9.01 6.21 1.49
CA THR A 191 7.91 6.48 2.43
C THR A 191 7.72 5.29 3.37
N THR A 192 6.74 5.39 4.27
CA THR A 192 6.36 4.30 5.18
C THR A 192 5.07 3.65 4.70
N LEU A 193 4.85 2.39 5.09
CA LEU A 193 3.61 1.69 4.75
C LEU A 193 2.38 2.44 5.26
N ALA A 194 2.42 2.96 6.49
CA ALA A 194 1.30 3.71 7.07
C ALA A 194 0.96 4.98 6.27
N LYS A 195 1.98 5.75 5.83
CA LYS A 195 1.76 6.94 4.97
C LYS A 195 1.16 6.54 3.62
N LEU A 196 1.65 5.46 3.01
CA LEU A 196 1.16 4.98 1.73
C LEU A 196 -0.29 4.44 1.83
N THR A 197 -0.62 3.65 2.85
CA THR A 197 -1.98 3.14 3.07
C THR A 197 -2.96 4.27 3.36
N ASN A 198 -2.56 5.26 4.16
CA ASN A 198 -3.38 6.45 4.41
C ASN A 198 -3.69 7.23 3.13
N ALA A 199 -2.74 7.30 2.21
CA ALA A 199 -2.98 7.93 0.91
C ALA A 199 -4.07 7.20 0.10
N TYR A 200 -4.13 5.87 0.18
CA TYR A 200 -5.17 5.09 -0.50
C TYR A 200 -6.55 5.27 0.13
N CYS A 201 -6.64 5.59 1.43
CA CYS A 201 -7.89 5.94 2.09
C CYS A 201 -8.62 7.10 1.40
N THR A 202 -7.87 8.08 0.91
CA THR A 202 -8.39 9.23 0.16
C THR A 202 -9.11 8.81 -1.13
N PHE A 203 -8.70 7.72 -1.79
CA PHE A 203 -9.40 7.25 -2.99
C PHE A 203 -10.76 6.60 -2.65
N VAL A 204 -10.84 5.93 -1.50
CA VAL A 204 -12.05 5.22 -1.07
C VAL A 204 -13.10 6.16 -0.51
N ASN A 205 -12.67 7.16 0.27
CA ASN A 205 -13.59 8.07 0.97
C ASN A 205 -14.11 9.24 0.12
N GLY A 206 -13.88 9.22 -1.20
CA GLY A 206 -14.33 10.26 -2.11
C GLY A 206 -13.42 11.49 -2.18
N GLY A 207 -12.13 11.37 -1.83
CA GLY A 207 -11.12 12.41 -2.08
C GLY A 207 -10.79 13.29 -0.87
N LYS A 208 -11.22 12.92 0.33
CA LYS A 208 -11.02 13.70 1.57
C LYS A 208 -9.77 13.31 2.32
N LYS A 209 -9.11 14.29 2.92
CA LYS A 209 -7.91 14.08 3.74
C LYS A 209 -8.23 13.26 4.99
N VAL A 210 -7.45 12.21 5.19
CA VAL A 210 -7.47 11.39 6.40
C VAL A 210 -6.11 11.44 7.08
N THR A 211 -6.10 11.32 8.39
CA THR A 211 -4.88 11.17 9.18
C THR A 211 -4.95 9.86 9.97
N PRO A 212 -3.86 9.06 10.01
CA PRO A 212 -3.85 7.82 10.79
C PRO A 212 -4.12 8.07 12.27
N ILE A 213 -5.08 7.36 12.84
CA ILE A 213 -5.45 7.40 14.26
C ILE A 213 -5.03 6.09 14.90
N PHE A 214 -4.07 6.15 15.81
CA PHE A 214 -3.61 5.01 16.62
C PHE A 214 -4.23 4.97 18.02
N ILE A 215 -4.75 6.10 18.49
CA ILE A 215 -5.35 6.25 19.82
C ILE A 215 -6.73 6.87 19.61
N ASP A 216 -7.79 6.12 19.88
CA ASP A 216 -9.17 6.60 19.72
C ASP A 216 -9.54 7.59 20.83
N ARG A 217 -9.29 7.20 22.10
CA ARG A 217 -9.73 7.94 23.28
C ARG A 217 -8.77 7.76 24.43
N ILE A 218 -8.54 8.83 25.21
CA ILE A 218 -7.80 8.76 26.48
C ILE A 218 -8.76 9.19 27.60
N GLN A 219 -8.78 8.43 28.69
CA GLN A 219 -9.61 8.69 29.86
C GLN A 219 -8.74 8.77 31.12
N ASP A 220 -9.16 9.57 32.10
CA ASP A 220 -8.55 9.59 33.43
C ASP A 220 -9.00 8.39 34.29
N ARG A 221 -8.42 8.25 35.49
CA ARG A 221 -8.75 7.17 36.44
C ARG A 221 -10.21 7.16 36.92
N ARG A 222 -10.96 8.25 36.68
CA ARG A 222 -12.38 8.39 37.04
C ARG A 222 -13.30 8.18 35.82
N GLY A 223 -12.74 7.84 34.66
CA GLY A 223 -13.48 7.62 33.42
C GLY A 223 -13.77 8.88 32.61
N LYS A 224 -13.29 10.07 33.03
CA LYS A 224 -13.48 11.31 32.28
C LYS A 224 -12.60 11.29 31.02
N THR A 225 -13.21 11.47 29.85
CA THR A 225 -12.49 11.61 28.58
C THR A 225 -11.67 12.91 28.57
N ILE A 226 -10.36 12.78 28.36
CA ILE A 226 -9.42 13.92 28.23
C ILE A 226 -9.03 14.17 26.77
N PHE A 227 -9.13 13.15 25.92
CA PHE A 227 -8.83 13.23 24.50
C PHE A 227 -9.75 12.29 23.73
N ASN A 228 -10.26 12.78 22.60
CA ASN A 228 -10.97 11.99 21.59
C ASN A 228 -10.39 12.34 20.22
N ALA A 229 -9.99 11.33 19.45
CA ALA A 229 -9.42 11.52 18.13
C ALA A 229 -10.47 11.84 17.07
N ASP A 230 -11.69 11.30 17.21
CA ASP A 230 -12.79 11.63 16.32
C ASP A 230 -13.34 13.02 16.69
N LYS A 231 -13.14 13.98 15.80
CA LYS A 231 -13.57 15.38 15.96
C LYS A 231 -14.79 15.72 15.11
N ARG A 232 -15.36 14.74 14.39
CA ARG A 232 -16.54 14.97 13.55
C ARG A 232 -17.71 15.41 14.43
N LYS A 233 -18.45 16.42 13.94
CA LYS A 233 -19.64 16.91 14.64
C LYS A 233 -20.85 16.12 14.19
N CYS A 234 -21.62 15.59 15.13
CA CYS A 234 -22.92 15.03 14.81
C CYS A 234 -24.01 16.07 15.07
N ILE A 235 -24.69 16.48 14.00
CA ILE A 235 -25.83 17.40 14.05
C ILE A 235 -27.09 16.56 14.28
N GLY A 236 -27.88 16.91 15.30
CA GLY A 236 -29.12 16.19 15.64
C GLY A 236 -28.91 14.91 16.46
N CYS A 237 -27.69 14.55 16.86
CA CYS A 237 -27.45 13.39 17.73
C CYS A 237 -28.00 13.57 19.16
N GLU A 238 -28.22 14.80 19.61
CA GLU A 238 -28.76 15.10 20.94
C GLU A 238 -30.31 15.11 20.96
N ASP A 239 -30.95 15.23 19.78
CA ASP A 239 -32.40 15.38 19.62
C ASP A 239 -33.08 14.12 19.04
N ILE A 240 -32.42 12.96 19.13
CA ILE A 240 -32.94 11.70 18.59
C ILE A 240 -34.25 11.35 19.31
N SER A 241 -35.35 11.40 18.55
CA SER A 241 -36.69 11.08 19.03
C SER A 241 -37.34 10.05 18.11
N TYR A 242 -37.96 9.03 18.69
CA TYR A 242 -38.76 8.03 17.97
C TYR A 242 -40.01 8.63 17.30
N LEU A 243 -40.30 9.92 17.54
CA LEU A 243 -41.41 10.65 16.95
C LEU A 243 -41.00 11.57 15.79
N LYS A 244 -39.69 11.67 15.48
CA LYS A 244 -39.17 12.51 14.40
C LYS A 244 -38.46 11.64 13.36
N ASP A 245 -38.71 11.92 12.08
CA ASP A 245 -38.02 11.27 10.96
C ASP A 245 -36.65 11.93 10.64
N GLU A 246 -36.17 12.83 11.49
CA GLU A 246 -34.88 13.51 11.30
C GLU A 246 -33.72 12.57 11.63
N ILE A 247 -32.93 12.23 10.60
CA ILE A 247 -31.74 11.39 10.73
C ILE A 247 -30.54 12.27 11.13
N PRO A 248 -29.83 11.96 12.22
CA PRO A 248 -28.63 12.68 12.60
C PRO A 248 -27.56 12.68 11.49
N LEU A 249 -26.95 13.83 11.24
CA LEU A 249 -25.93 13.99 10.21
C LEU A 249 -24.56 14.10 10.85
N ILE A 250 -23.64 13.19 10.49
CA ILE A 250 -22.23 13.35 10.80
C ILE A 250 -21.62 14.31 9.78
N GLN A 251 -21.35 15.54 10.21
CA GLN A 251 -20.70 16.54 9.38
C GLN A 251 -19.23 16.17 9.19
N ASP A 252 -18.81 16.14 7.93
CA ASP A 252 -17.44 15.85 7.53
C ASP A 252 -16.82 17.06 6.83
N ASP A 253 -16.09 17.86 7.61
CA ASP A 253 -15.43 19.12 7.25
C ASP A 253 -13.95 18.93 6.85
N ARG A 254 -13.52 17.68 6.61
CA ARG A 254 -12.14 17.39 6.21
C ARG A 254 -11.85 18.02 4.85
N LYS A 255 -10.60 18.51 4.71
CA LYS A 255 -10.10 19.09 3.47
C LYS A 255 -10.27 18.11 2.29
N GLN A 256 -10.92 18.55 1.22
CA GLN A 256 -10.93 17.84 -0.06
C GLN A 256 -9.54 17.95 -0.72
N ILE A 257 -8.91 16.82 -1.02
CA ILE A 257 -7.57 16.77 -1.65
C ILE A 257 -7.69 16.64 -3.17
N ILE A 258 -8.59 15.78 -3.63
CA ILE A 258 -8.91 15.53 -5.04
C ILE A 258 -10.43 15.56 -5.21
N SER A 259 -10.94 15.82 -6.40
CA SER A 259 -12.39 15.72 -6.65
C SER A 259 -12.94 14.30 -6.38
N SER A 260 -14.23 14.23 -6.05
CA SER A 260 -14.96 12.96 -5.92
C SER A 260 -14.90 12.12 -7.21
N GLU A 261 -14.91 12.81 -8.35
CA GLU A 261 -14.83 12.28 -9.70
C GLU A 261 -13.47 11.64 -9.93
N THR A 262 -12.37 12.32 -9.57
CA THR A 262 -11.02 11.74 -9.63
C THR A 262 -10.89 10.54 -8.70
N ALA A 263 -11.42 10.62 -7.47
CA ALA A 263 -11.37 9.50 -6.53
C ALA A 263 -12.08 8.26 -7.09
N TYR A 264 -13.28 8.44 -7.65
CA TYR A 264 -14.02 7.37 -8.32
C TYR A 264 -13.30 6.82 -9.55
N GLN A 265 -12.76 7.69 -10.40
CA GLN A 265 -12.03 7.28 -11.60
C GLN A 265 -10.78 6.46 -11.25
N ILE A 266 -9.99 6.90 -10.26
CA ILE A 266 -8.84 6.15 -9.76
C ILE A 266 -9.28 4.80 -9.21
N THR A 267 -10.31 4.76 -8.37
CA THR A 267 -10.85 3.51 -7.83
C THR A 267 -11.25 2.54 -8.96
N SER A 268 -12.02 2.98 -9.96
CA SER A 268 -12.39 2.07 -11.07
C SER A 268 -11.21 1.64 -11.94
N MET A 269 -10.14 2.44 -12.03
CA MET A 269 -8.91 2.04 -12.72
C MET A 269 -8.12 1.02 -11.88
N LEU A 270 -8.10 1.17 -10.55
CA LEU A 270 -7.48 0.23 -9.61
C LEU A 270 -8.24 -1.10 -9.49
N GLU A 271 -9.56 -1.11 -9.62
CA GLU A 271 -10.31 -2.35 -9.84
C GLU A 271 -9.85 -3.07 -11.12
N GLY A 272 -9.54 -2.29 -12.16
CA GLY A 272 -8.98 -2.81 -13.41
C GLY A 272 -7.65 -3.52 -13.21
N VAL A 273 -6.83 -3.07 -12.25
CA VAL A 273 -5.58 -3.76 -11.88
C VAL A 273 -5.86 -5.18 -11.38
N ILE A 274 -6.93 -5.37 -10.61
CA ILE A 274 -7.35 -6.68 -10.10
C ILE A 274 -8.03 -7.50 -11.20
N LYS A 275 -8.95 -6.91 -11.97
CA LYS A 275 -9.75 -7.62 -12.97
C LYS A 275 -8.91 -8.06 -14.19
N ARG A 276 -7.99 -7.21 -14.65
CA ARG A 276 -7.28 -7.34 -15.95
C ARG A 276 -5.77 -7.09 -15.87
N GLY A 277 -5.27 -6.60 -14.75
CA GLY A 277 -3.92 -6.09 -14.62
C GLY A 277 -2.97 -6.97 -13.81
N THR A 278 -2.06 -6.30 -13.10
CA THR A 278 -0.98 -6.92 -12.32
C THR A 278 -1.48 -7.64 -11.04
N GLY A 279 -2.69 -7.35 -10.57
CA GLY A 279 -3.30 -7.95 -9.38
C GLY A 279 -4.22 -9.15 -9.66
N ARG A 280 -4.19 -9.72 -10.88
CA ARG A 280 -5.17 -10.72 -11.34
C ARG A 280 -5.34 -11.97 -10.46
N LYS A 281 -4.31 -12.33 -9.68
CA LYS A 281 -4.38 -13.46 -8.73
C LYS A 281 -5.43 -13.27 -7.63
N LEU A 282 -5.84 -12.02 -7.36
CA LEU A 282 -6.85 -11.70 -6.35
C LEU A 282 -8.28 -11.71 -6.89
N ARG A 283 -8.46 -11.83 -8.22
CA ARG A 283 -9.77 -11.83 -8.86
C ARG A 283 -10.67 -12.97 -8.35
N ASP A 284 -10.07 -14.12 -8.05
CA ASP A 284 -10.80 -15.33 -7.69
C ASP A 284 -11.31 -15.29 -6.22
N LEU A 285 -11.02 -14.20 -5.49
CA LEU A 285 -11.60 -13.95 -4.16
C LEU A 285 -13.07 -13.51 -4.22
N ASN A 286 -13.56 -13.12 -5.40
CA ASN A 286 -14.95 -12.67 -5.62
C ASN A 286 -15.41 -11.56 -4.64
N LEU A 287 -14.52 -10.59 -4.41
CA LEU A 287 -14.76 -9.41 -3.59
C LEU A 287 -14.63 -8.16 -4.46
N ASP A 288 -15.32 -7.09 -4.08
CA ASP A 288 -15.14 -5.76 -4.67
C ASP A 288 -13.81 -5.16 -4.22
N LEU A 289 -12.76 -5.51 -4.97
CA LEU A 289 -11.38 -5.15 -4.67
C LEU A 289 -10.80 -4.24 -5.74
N ALA A 290 -10.15 -3.20 -5.25
CA ALA A 290 -9.25 -2.35 -6.01
C ALA A 290 -7.87 -2.39 -5.35
N GLY A 291 -6.81 -2.18 -6.12
CA GLY A 291 -5.48 -2.12 -5.52
C GLY A 291 -4.36 -2.01 -6.53
N LYS A 292 -3.14 -1.89 -6.02
CA LYS A 292 -1.95 -1.73 -6.83
C LYS A 292 -0.77 -2.52 -6.26
N THR A 293 -0.11 -3.26 -7.15
CA THR A 293 1.19 -3.86 -6.88
C THR A 293 2.30 -2.79 -6.94
N GLY A 294 3.27 -2.90 -6.05
CA GLY A 294 4.52 -2.14 -6.10
C GLY A 294 5.72 -3.09 -6.15
N THR A 295 6.67 -2.76 -7.00
CA THR A 295 7.93 -3.49 -7.15
C THR A 295 9.01 -2.46 -7.41
N THR A 296 10.14 -2.61 -6.73
CA THR A 296 11.35 -1.79 -6.91
C THR A 296 12.36 -2.54 -7.77
N ASN A 297 13.41 -1.83 -8.18
CA ASN A 297 14.52 -2.44 -8.90
C ASN A 297 15.16 -3.56 -8.06
N ASP A 298 15.65 -4.59 -8.76
CA ASP A 298 16.23 -5.81 -8.19
C ASP A 298 15.32 -6.58 -7.22
N ASN A 299 14.01 -6.30 -7.22
CA ASN A 299 13.01 -6.90 -6.33
C ASN A 299 13.38 -6.79 -4.84
N THR A 300 14.02 -5.69 -4.46
CA THR A 300 14.40 -5.41 -3.07
C THR A 300 13.18 -5.14 -2.17
N ASP A 301 12.07 -4.68 -2.76
CA ASP A 301 10.79 -4.46 -2.11
C ASP A 301 9.63 -5.00 -2.95
N ALA A 302 8.65 -5.58 -2.25
CA ALA A 302 7.40 -6.03 -2.82
C ALA A 302 6.24 -5.43 -2.02
N TRP A 303 5.39 -4.66 -2.69
CA TRP A 303 4.24 -4.00 -2.09
C TRP A 303 2.94 -4.48 -2.71
N PHE A 304 1.90 -4.46 -1.90
CA PHE A 304 0.53 -4.44 -2.36
C PHE A 304 -0.27 -3.54 -1.44
N VAL A 305 -0.94 -2.55 -2.02
CA VAL A 305 -1.93 -1.72 -1.30
C VAL A 305 -3.24 -1.89 -2.02
N GLY A 306 -4.23 -2.43 -1.33
CA GLY A 306 -5.55 -2.71 -1.89
C GLY A 306 -6.62 -2.30 -0.92
N PHE A 307 -7.86 -2.25 -1.38
CA PHE A 307 -8.97 -1.81 -0.57
C PHE A 307 -10.28 -2.40 -1.07
N THR A 308 -11.24 -2.38 -0.16
CA THR A 308 -12.68 -2.54 -0.40
C THR A 308 -13.37 -1.19 -0.16
N SER A 309 -14.70 -1.14 -0.16
CA SER A 309 -15.44 0.05 0.27
C SER A 309 -15.15 0.48 1.71
N ASN A 310 -14.78 -0.46 2.60
CA ASN A 310 -14.75 -0.21 4.04
C ASN A 310 -13.35 -0.30 4.67
N LEU A 311 -12.35 -0.80 3.94
CA LEU A 311 -11.02 -1.11 4.47
C LEU A 311 -9.96 -0.89 3.41
N VAL A 312 -8.82 -0.35 3.84
CA VAL A 312 -7.56 -0.28 3.08
C VAL A 312 -6.47 -1.06 3.81
#